data_AF-A0A970T6R5-F1
#
_entry.id   AF-A0A970T6R5-F1
#
_cell.length_a   1.000
_cell.length_b   1.000
_cell.length_c   1.000
_cell.angle_alpha   90.00
_cell.angle_beta   90.00
_cell.angle_gamma   90.00
#
_symmetry.space_group_name_H-M   'P 1'
#
loop_
_entity.id
_entity.type
_entity.pdbx_description
1 polymer ?
#
loop_
_entity_poly.entity_id
_entity_poly.type
_entity_poly.pdbx_seq_one_letter_code
_entity_poly.pdbx_strand_id
1 'polypeptide(L)'
;MRGYESITGGSPLILVDGIPMDINVLNPQDIESVTVLKDAASSAIYGARAAFGVILVTTKSGKESLKPQVSLSMNYSVNEPTAVFQPMDSKERMEYMNTANNAQAGQNYYQFPEWLIPHLLAYYEDPVNNPSAVPDINDPNTWMPCGNVDWTDELYRDSYPQQQYTASISGGSEKVNYYSSISYFSQVGMPRHFDE
;
A
#
# COMPACT_ATOMS: atom_id res chain seq x y z
N MET A 1 10.06 17.60 -11.63
CA MET A 1 10.82 18.82 -11.29
C MET A 1 12.31 18.51 -11.30
N ARG A 2 13.17 19.52 -11.25
CA ARG A 2 14.62 19.41 -11.56
C ARG A 2 15.48 18.82 -10.42
N GLY A 3 14.87 18.14 -9.44
CA GLY A 3 15.53 17.59 -8.26
C GLY A 3 15.24 18.42 -7.00
N TYR A 4 15.98 18.16 -5.92
CA TYR A 4 15.87 18.92 -4.67
C TYR A 4 16.61 20.25 -4.80
N GLU A 5 15.88 21.36 -4.84
CA GLU A 5 16.44 22.72 -4.95
C GLU A 5 16.52 23.45 -3.58
N SER A 6 16.03 22.83 -2.49
CA SER A 6 16.00 23.41 -1.15
C SER A 6 16.46 22.42 -0.08
N ILE A 7 17.27 22.90 0.87
CA ILE A 7 17.73 22.17 2.06
C ILE A 7 16.55 21.82 2.99
N THR A 8 15.49 22.62 3.00
CA THR A 8 14.29 22.38 3.81
C THR A 8 13.18 21.67 3.05
N GLY A 9 13.44 21.22 1.81
CA GLY A 9 12.44 20.65 0.92
C GLY A 9 11.56 21.71 0.24
N GLY A 10 10.74 21.24 -0.71
CA GLY A 10 9.80 22.05 -1.47
C GLY A 10 8.94 21.19 -2.40
N SER A 11 7.64 21.43 -2.41
CA SER A 11 6.66 20.77 -3.29
C SER A 11 6.26 21.72 -4.43
N PRO A 12 5.85 21.19 -5.60
CA PRO A 12 5.33 22.04 -6.66
C PRO A 12 4.04 22.71 -6.21
N LEU A 13 3.76 23.87 -6.80
CA LEU A 13 2.41 24.42 -6.75
C LEU A 13 1.52 23.63 -7.71
N ILE A 14 0.47 23.01 -7.18
CA ILE A 14 -0.56 22.33 -7.97
C ILE A 14 -1.74 23.28 -8.13
N LEU A 15 -2.16 23.49 -9.38
CA LEU A 15 -3.31 24.31 -9.74
C LEU A 15 -4.29 23.45 -10.53
N VAL A 16 -5.52 23.32 -10.02
CA VAL A 16 -6.63 22.69 -10.73
C VAL A 16 -7.52 23.81 -11.25
N ASP A 17 -7.62 23.93 -12.58
CA ASP A 17 -8.35 25.01 -13.26
C ASP A 17 -7.97 26.43 -12.76
N GLY A 18 -6.69 26.61 -12.43
CA GLY A 18 -6.13 27.87 -11.93
C GLY A 18 -6.27 28.10 -10.42
N ILE A 19 -6.93 27.20 -9.69
CA ILE A 19 -7.09 27.30 -8.23
C ILE A 19 -6.13 26.31 -7.54
N PRO A 20 -5.37 26.76 -6.51
CA PRO A 20 -4.56 25.84 -5.70
C PRO A 20 -5.42 24.79 -4.98
N MET A 21 -5.17 23.51 -5.23
CA MET A 21 -5.90 22.39 -4.64
C MET A 21 -4.97 21.18 -4.46
N ASP A 22 -5.31 20.29 -3.52
CA ASP A 22 -4.70 18.96 -3.44
C ASP A 22 -5.14 18.11 -4.64
N ILE A 23 -4.19 17.44 -5.30
CA ILE A 23 -4.49 16.57 -6.43
C ILE A 23 -5.16 15.26 -5.99
N ASN A 24 -4.96 14.82 -4.75
CA ASN A 24 -5.44 13.53 -4.27
C ASN A 24 -6.97 13.44 -4.13
N VAL A 25 -7.66 14.59 -4.06
CA VAL A 25 -9.13 14.63 -4.01
C VAL A 25 -9.79 14.60 -5.40
N LEU A 26 -8.99 14.70 -6.46
CA LEU A 26 -9.49 14.73 -7.83
C LEU A 26 -9.60 13.31 -8.39
N ASN A 27 -10.73 12.98 -9.03
CA ASN A 27 -10.80 11.73 -9.78
C ASN A 27 -9.92 11.84 -11.04
N PRO A 28 -8.96 10.92 -11.26
CA PRO A 28 -8.18 10.88 -12.50
C PRO A 28 -9.02 10.85 -13.78
N GLN A 29 -10.23 10.27 -13.74
CA GLN A 29 -11.13 10.23 -14.91
C GLN A 29 -11.70 11.59 -15.29
N ASP A 30 -11.63 12.59 -14.41
CA ASP A 30 -12.12 13.95 -14.69
C ASP A 30 -11.01 14.86 -15.23
N ILE A 31 -9.76 14.38 -15.28
CA ILE A 31 -8.62 15.13 -15.80
C ILE A 31 -8.66 15.11 -17.33
N GLU A 32 -8.64 16.29 -17.95
CA GLU A 32 -8.45 16.45 -19.39
C GLU A 32 -6.96 16.47 -19.74
N SER A 33 -6.17 17.25 -18.99
CA SER A 33 -4.73 17.32 -19.23
C SER A 33 -3.94 17.71 -17.99
N VAL A 34 -2.67 17.30 -17.95
CA VAL A 34 -1.70 17.68 -16.93
C VAL A 34 -0.50 18.30 -17.62
N THR A 35 -0.26 19.59 -17.35
CA THR A 35 0.89 20.33 -17.87
C THR A 35 1.87 20.62 -16.73
N VAL A 36 3.14 20.27 -16.93
CA VAL A 36 4.18 20.46 -15.92
C VAL A 36 5.15 21.54 -16.39
N LEU A 37 5.14 22.68 -15.68
CA LEU A 37 6.07 23.78 -15.89
C LEU A 37 7.31 23.55 -15.02
N LYS A 38 8.40 23.15 -15.69
CA LYS A 38 9.68 22.78 -15.04
C LYS A 38 10.72 23.90 -15.01
N ASP A 39 10.48 24.98 -15.75
CA ASP A 39 11.45 26.05 -15.95
C ASP A 39 11.04 27.29 -15.17
N ALA A 40 12.01 27.92 -14.50
CA ALA A 40 11.76 29.09 -13.66
C ALA A 40 11.09 30.24 -14.43
N ALA A 41 11.40 30.41 -15.72
CA ALA A 41 10.80 31.45 -16.55
C ALA A 41 9.31 31.21 -16.86
N SER A 42 8.90 29.95 -17.04
CA SER A 42 7.48 29.61 -17.31
C SER A 42 6.66 29.52 -16.02
N SER A 43 7.29 29.17 -14.90
CA SER A 43 6.64 29.12 -13.59
C SER A 43 6.57 30.48 -12.88
N ALA A 44 7.46 31.44 -13.20
CA ALA A 44 7.54 32.76 -12.56
C ALA A 44 6.23 33.58 -12.62
N ILE A 45 5.39 33.34 -13.63
CA ILE A 45 4.08 34.00 -13.78
C ILE A 45 3.17 33.68 -12.57
N TYR A 46 3.36 32.53 -11.94
CA TYR A 46 2.60 32.08 -10.77
C TYR A 46 3.24 32.49 -9.43
N GLY A 47 4.27 33.35 -9.46
CA GLY A 47 4.85 34.01 -8.29
C GLY A 47 5.78 33.13 -7.46
N ALA A 48 6.13 33.60 -6.25
CA ALA A 48 7.14 32.97 -5.40
C ALA A 48 6.81 31.52 -4.97
N ARG A 49 5.53 31.13 -4.96
CA ARG A 49 5.09 29.76 -4.66
C ARG A 49 5.43 28.76 -5.76
N ALA A 50 5.73 29.24 -6.96
CA ALA A 50 6.10 28.46 -8.12
C ALA A 50 7.63 28.23 -8.22
N ALA A 51 8.38 28.55 -7.16
CA ALA A 51 9.83 28.39 -7.08
C ALA A 51 10.28 26.95 -7.38
N PHE A 52 9.47 25.95 -7.00
CA PHE A 52 9.76 24.54 -7.25
C PHE A 52 9.12 24.01 -8.55
N GLY A 53 8.43 24.86 -9.31
CA GLY A 53 7.67 24.47 -10.51
C GLY A 53 6.16 24.41 -10.27
N VAL A 54 5.40 24.29 -11.35
CA VAL A 54 3.92 24.30 -11.33
C VAL A 54 3.38 23.08 -12.08
N ILE A 55 2.40 22.42 -11.48
CA ILE A 55 1.59 21.38 -12.13
C ILE A 55 0.21 22.00 -12.37
N LEU A 56 -0.13 22.18 -13.64
CA LEU A 56 -1.44 22.65 -14.08
C LEU A 56 -2.27 21.43 -14.44
N VAL A 57 -3.39 21.26 -13.76
CA VAL A 57 -4.39 20.23 -14.05
C VAL A 57 -5.61 20.94 -14.61
N THR A 58 -6.02 20.54 -15.80
CA THR A 58 -7.27 21.02 -16.43
C THR A 58 -8.30 19.91 -16.35
N THR A 59 -9.48 20.22 -15.83
CA THR A 59 -10.58 19.25 -15.75
C THR A 59 -11.40 19.23 -17.04
N LYS A 60 -12.06 18.11 -17.31
CA LYS A 60 -12.91 17.94 -18.49
C LYS A 60 -14.10 18.90 -18.42
N SER A 61 -14.31 19.64 -19.50
CA SER A 61 -15.51 20.45 -19.69
C SER A 61 -16.42 19.88 -20.78
N GLY A 62 -17.67 20.37 -20.84
CA GLY A 62 -18.53 20.15 -21.99
C GLY A 62 -17.91 20.75 -23.25
N LYS A 63 -18.26 20.19 -24.42
CA LYS A 63 -17.83 20.70 -25.73
C LYS A 63 -19.01 21.32 -26.47
N GLU A 64 -18.72 22.38 -27.22
CA GLU A 64 -19.71 23.03 -28.07
C GLU A 64 -20.31 22.05 -29.08
N SER A 65 -21.62 22.15 -29.29
CA SER A 65 -22.39 21.28 -30.19
C SER A 65 -22.28 19.78 -29.88
N LEU A 66 -21.89 19.43 -28.66
CA LEU A 66 -21.87 18.05 -28.17
C LEU A 66 -23.25 17.69 -27.62
N LYS A 67 -23.90 16.72 -28.26
CA LYS A 67 -25.12 16.11 -27.71
C LYS A 67 -24.83 15.54 -26.31
N PRO A 68 -25.83 15.50 -25.41
CA PRO A 68 -25.64 14.90 -24.09
C PRO A 68 -25.05 13.49 -24.19
N GLN A 69 -23.88 13.29 -23.59
CA GLN A 69 -23.20 12.00 -23.48
C GLN A 69 -23.19 11.58 -22.03
N VAL A 70 -23.60 10.34 -21.79
CA VAL A 70 -23.50 9.70 -20.48
C VAL A 70 -22.44 8.61 -20.61
N SER A 71 -21.45 8.65 -19.73
CA SER A 71 -20.43 7.61 -19.62
C SER A 71 -20.56 6.94 -18.26
N LEU A 72 -20.50 5.62 -18.26
CA LEU A 72 -20.41 4.80 -17.07
C LEU A 72 -19.18 3.91 -17.22
N SER A 73 -18.27 4.00 -16.27
CA SER A 73 -17.04 3.22 -16.24
C SER A 73 -16.99 2.45 -14.93
N MET A 74 -16.74 1.16 -15.05
CA MET A 74 -16.58 0.25 -13.91
C MET A 74 -15.26 -0.49 -14.08
N ASN A 75 -14.42 -0.43 -13.05
CA ASN A 75 -13.15 -1.14 -13.01
C ASN A 75 -13.13 -2.00 -11.76
N TYR A 76 -12.83 -3.27 -11.94
CA TYR A 76 -12.59 -4.23 -10.88
C TYR A 76 -11.19 -4.80 -11.08
N SER A 77 -10.38 -4.81 -10.04
CA SER A 77 -9.01 -5.32 -10.09
C SER A 77 -8.72 -6.13 -8.83
N VAL A 78 -7.93 -7.18 -8.98
CA VAL A 78 -7.41 -7.98 -7.87
C VAL A 78 -5.91 -7.79 -7.88
N ASN A 79 -5.38 -7.27 -6.78
CA ASN A 79 -3.97 -7.00 -6.64
C ASN A 79 -3.33 -8.10 -5.80
N GLU A 80 -2.16 -8.56 -6.22
CA GLU A 80 -1.35 -9.56 -5.51
C GLU A 80 0.04 -8.98 -5.22
N PRO A 81 0.56 -9.11 -3.99
CA PRO A 81 1.91 -8.68 -3.65
C PRO A 81 2.96 -9.42 -4.51
N THR A 82 3.79 -8.68 -5.26
CA THR A 82 4.83 -9.31 -6.12
C THR A 82 6.09 -9.71 -5.35
N ALA A 83 6.38 -9.00 -4.27
CA ALA A 83 7.53 -9.27 -3.42
C ALA A 83 7.06 -9.32 -1.97
N VAL A 84 7.19 -10.50 -1.38
CA VAL A 84 6.82 -10.74 0.00
C VAL A 84 8.05 -11.25 0.73
N PHE A 85 8.36 -10.64 1.88
CA PHE A 85 9.42 -11.14 2.74
C PHE A 85 8.96 -12.47 3.36
N GLN A 86 9.70 -13.54 3.07
CA GLN A 86 9.50 -14.84 3.68
C GLN A 86 10.53 -14.99 4.81
N PRO A 87 10.14 -14.78 6.09
CA PRO A 87 11.04 -15.06 7.20
C PRO A 87 11.34 -16.56 7.24
N MET A 88 12.51 -16.92 7.78
CA MET A 88 12.77 -18.31 8.17
C MET A 88 11.70 -18.77 9.14
N ASP A 89 11.23 -19.99 8.95
CA ASP A 89 10.35 -20.61 9.94
C ASP A 89 11.11 -20.89 11.25
N SER A 90 10.38 -21.24 12.32
CA SER A 90 10.97 -21.45 13.64
C SER A 90 12.02 -22.57 13.66
N LYS A 91 11.87 -23.62 12.82
CA LYS A 91 12.78 -24.76 12.75
C LYS A 91 14.05 -24.39 11.97
N GLU A 92 13.89 -23.81 10.78
CA GLU A 92 14.98 -23.31 9.95
C GLU A 92 15.84 -22.31 10.72
N ARG A 93 15.20 -21.39 11.45
CA ARG A 93 15.90 -20.43 12.32
C ARG A 93 16.66 -21.15 13.43
N MET A 94 16.06 -22.15 14.07
CA MET A 94 16.70 -22.92 15.13
C MET A 94 17.95 -23.65 14.61
N GLU A 95 17.83 -24.36 13.49
CA GLU A 95 18.92 -25.08 12.85
C GLU A 95 20.04 -24.14 12.40
N TYR A 96 19.69 -23.02 11.77
CA TYR A 96 20.63 -21.99 11.35
C TYR A 96 21.44 -21.42 12.53
N MET A 97 20.74 -20.98 13.59
CA MET A 97 21.39 -20.41 14.77
C MET A 97 22.22 -21.45 15.54
N ASN A 98 21.72 -22.68 15.67
CA ASN A 98 22.46 -23.76 16.32
C ASN A 98 23.73 -24.13 15.56
N THR A 99 23.65 -24.25 14.23
CA THR A 99 24.82 -24.55 13.39
C THR A 99 25.86 -23.43 13.50
N ALA A 100 25.43 -22.16 13.40
CA ALA A 100 26.32 -21.01 13.49
C ALA A 100 26.98 -20.87 14.87
N ASN A 101 26.24 -21.14 15.96
CA ASN A 101 26.77 -21.05 17.31
C ASN A 101 27.63 -22.27 17.67
N ASN A 102 27.29 -23.46 17.18
CA ASN A 102 28.11 -24.65 17.38
C ASN A 102 29.47 -24.50 16.70
N ALA A 103 29.52 -23.92 15.50
CA ALA A 103 30.77 -23.63 14.79
C ALA A 103 31.68 -22.63 15.52
N GLN A 104 31.11 -21.68 16.28
CA GLN A 104 31.88 -20.64 16.99
C GLN A 104 32.20 -20.98 18.45
N ALA A 105 31.25 -21.57 19.18
CA ALA A 105 31.30 -21.78 20.63
C ALA A 105 31.20 -23.27 21.03
N GLY A 106 31.04 -24.19 20.07
CA GLY A 106 30.95 -25.64 20.33
C GLY A 106 29.65 -26.08 21.00
N GLN A 107 28.62 -25.22 21.06
CA GLN A 107 27.34 -25.49 21.72
C GLN A 107 26.18 -24.92 20.87
N ASN A 108 24.98 -25.48 21.00
CA ASN A 108 23.79 -24.96 20.34
C ASN A 108 23.41 -23.57 20.89
N TYR A 109 22.85 -22.72 20.04
CA TYR A 109 22.38 -21.39 20.45
C TYR A 109 21.12 -21.52 21.32
N TYR A 110 20.16 -22.29 20.83
CA TYR A 110 18.94 -22.61 21.56
C TYR A 110 19.18 -23.79 22.50
N GLN A 111 19.06 -23.54 23.79
CA GLN A 111 19.19 -24.53 24.85
C GLN A 111 17.81 -24.89 25.40
N PHE A 112 16.96 -25.46 24.54
CA PHE A 112 15.66 -25.95 24.98
C PHE A 112 15.82 -27.19 25.87
N PRO A 113 14.97 -27.36 26.89
CA PRO A 113 14.91 -28.61 27.64
C PRO A 113 14.61 -29.77 26.69
N GLU A 114 15.24 -30.93 26.91
CA GLU A 114 15.11 -32.09 26.02
C GLU A 114 13.65 -32.59 25.90
N TRP A 115 12.85 -32.39 26.96
CA TRP A 115 11.42 -32.73 26.97
C TRP A 115 10.55 -31.80 26.09
N LEU A 116 11.01 -30.58 25.78
CA LEU A 116 10.27 -29.61 24.97
C LEU A 116 10.44 -29.86 23.47
N ILE A 117 11.60 -30.39 23.05
CA ILE A 117 11.95 -30.61 21.64
C ILE A 117 10.90 -31.44 20.89
N PRO A 118 10.37 -32.56 21.43
CA PRO A 118 9.31 -33.32 20.77
C PRO A 118 8.02 -32.51 20.56
N HIS A 119 7.67 -31.63 21.50
CA HIS A 119 6.47 -30.79 21.41
C HIS A 119 6.63 -29.68 20.35
N LEU A 120 7.83 -29.09 20.25
CA LEU A 120 8.17 -28.12 19.21
C LEU A 120 8.06 -28.74 17.81
N LEU A 121 8.61 -29.94 17.63
CA LEU A 121 8.55 -30.66 16.35
C LEU A 121 7.13 -31.12 16.02
N ALA A 122 6.37 -31.62 17.01
CA ALA A 122 4.98 -32.02 16.81
C ALA A 122 4.09 -30.83 16.40
N TYR A 123 4.26 -29.66 17.03
CA TYR A 123 3.56 -28.44 16.60
C TYR A 123 3.99 -27.99 15.20
N TYR A 124 5.27 -28.08 14.87
CA TYR A 124 5.77 -27.71 13.54
C TYR A 124 5.18 -28.60 12.43
N GLU A 125 5.09 -29.92 12.66
CA GLU A 125 4.56 -30.87 11.69
C GLU A 125 3.03 -30.82 11.57
N ASP A 126 2.32 -30.64 12.69
CA ASP A 126 0.87 -30.60 12.74
C ASP A 126 0.39 -29.57 13.78
N PRO A 127 0.36 -28.27 13.41
CA PRO A 127 -0.06 -27.20 14.31
C PRO A 127 -1.55 -27.22 14.65
N VAL A 128 -2.36 -27.99 13.90
CA VAL A 128 -3.81 -28.08 14.11
C VAL A 128 -4.13 -29.02 15.27
N ASN A 129 -3.43 -30.15 15.37
CA ASN A 129 -3.69 -31.17 16.39
C ASN A 129 -2.77 -31.07 17.61
N ASN A 130 -1.75 -30.20 17.57
CA ASN A 130 -0.80 -30.02 18.68
C ASN A 130 -0.92 -28.61 19.30
N PRO A 131 -0.76 -28.49 20.62
CA PRO A 131 -0.92 -27.20 21.30
C PRO A 131 0.26 -26.24 21.03
N SER A 132 -0.04 -24.96 20.84
CA SER A 132 0.95 -23.89 20.63
C SER A 132 1.73 -23.50 21.89
N ALA A 133 1.36 -24.04 23.05
CA ALA A 133 2.11 -23.95 24.29
C ALA A 133 1.85 -25.17 25.18
N VAL A 134 2.85 -25.60 25.93
CA VAL A 134 2.77 -26.73 26.88
C VAL A 134 3.24 -26.29 28.27
N PRO A 135 2.65 -26.80 29.37
CA PRO A 135 3.11 -26.48 30.71
C PRO A 135 4.52 -27.02 30.96
N ASP A 136 5.33 -26.30 31.73
CA ASP A 136 6.64 -26.77 32.18
C ASP A 136 6.47 -27.98 33.10
N ILE A 137 7.29 -29.02 32.87
CA ILE A 137 7.25 -30.26 33.66
C ILE A 137 7.58 -30.05 35.14
N ASN A 138 8.35 -29.01 35.46
CA ASN A 138 8.80 -28.68 36.82
C ASN A 138 7.92 -27.60 37.47
N ASP A 139 7.23 -26.78 36.67
CA ASP A 139 6.27 -25.78 37.15
C ASP A 139 5.05 -25.69 36.22
N PRO A 140 3.94 -26.36 36.56
CA PRO A 140 2.73 -26.34 35.76
C PRO A 140 2.07 -24.95 35.59
N ASN A 141 2.51 -23.92 36.32
CA ASN A 141 2.04 -22.54 36.13
C ASN A 141 2.83 -21.78 35.06
N THR A 142 3.98 -22.31 34.65
CA THR A 142 4.81 -21.74 33.60
C THR A 142 4.49 -22.43 32.28
N TRP A 143 4.19 -21.65 31.24
CA TRP A 143 3.88 -22.16 29.90
C TRP A 143 5.05 -21.94 28.95
N MET A 144 5.45 -23.00 28.26
CA MET A 144 6.50 -22.96 27.24
C MET A 144 5.86 -22.87 25.85
N PRO A 145 6.18 -21.83 25.05
CA PRO A 145 5.61 -21.69 23.71
C PRO A 145 6.24 -22.70 22.74
N CYS A 146 5.38 -23.34 21.94
CA CYS A 146 5.74 -24.23 20.83
C CYS A 146 5.30 -23.68 19.46
N GLY A 147 4.62 -22.53 19.44
CA GLY A 147 4.03 -21.95 18.24
C GLY A 147 5.04 -21.56 17.17
N ASN A 148 4.79 -22.00 15.94
CA ASN A 148 5.38 -21.51 14.69
C ASN A 148 4.28 -20.81 13.87
N VAL A 149 4.28 -19.48 13.88
CA VAL A 149 3.29 -18.67 13.16
C VAL A 149 3.93 -18.07 11.92
N ASP A 150 3.29 -18.26 10.76
CA ASP A 150 3.63 -17.51 9.56
C ASP A 150 3.08 -16.09 9.70
N TRP A 151 3.93 -15.18 10.20
CA TRP A 151 3.56 -13.79 10.38
C TRP A 151 3.28 -13.07 9.06
N THR A 152 3.85 -13.53 7.95
CA THR A 152 3.63 -12.91 6.65
C THR A 152 2.21 -13.22 6.18
N ASP A 153 1.75 -14.47 6.26
CA ASP A 153 0.35 -14.80 5.97
C ASP A 153 -0.61 -14.19 6.99
N GLU A 154 -0.26 -14.18 8.28
CA GLU A 154 -1.16 -13.65 9.30
C GLU A 154 -1.38 -12.12 9.17
N LEU A 155 -0.32 -11.39 8.82
CA LEU A 155 -0.38 -9.93 8.72
C LEU A 155 -0.89 -9.45 7.36
N TYR A 156 -0.68 -10.19 6.28
CA TYR A 156 -0.97 -9.73 4.92
C TYR A 156 -1.98 -10.63 4.20
N ARG A 157 -2.76 -10.01 3.31
CA ARG A 157 -3.65 -10.73 2.40
C ARG A 157 -2.89 -11.16 1.15
N ASP A 158 -3.14 -12.38 0.70
CA ASP A 158 -2.60 -12.90 -0.57
C ASP A 158 -3.09 -12.10 -1.77
N SER A 159 -4.34 -11.64 -1.70
CA SER A 159 -4.92 -10.76 -2.69
C SER A 159 -5.86 -9.75 -2.05
N TYR A 160 -5.94 -8.57 -2.64
CA TYR A 160 -6.83 -7.51 -2.19
C TYR A 160 -7.58 -6.88 -3.38
N PRO A 161 -8.92 -6.88 -3.36
CA PRO A 161 -9.70 -6.32 -4.44
C PRO A 161 -9.73 -4.79 -4.38
N GLN A 162 -9.83 -4.19 -5.56
CA GLN A 162 -9.99 -2.77 -5.78
C GLN A 162 -11.13 -2.54 -6.76
N GLN A 163 -12.00 -1.59 -6.44
CA GLN A 163 -13.19 -1.28 -7.23
C GLN A 163 -13.27 0.23 -7.46
N GLN A 164 -13.53 0.62 -8.70
CA GLN A 164 -13.77 2.00 -9.07
C GLN A 164 -14.98 2.10 -9.98
N TYR A 165 -15.91 2.99 -9.62
CA TYR A 165 -17.09 3.31 -10.38
C TYR A 165 -17.09 4.80 -10.68
N THR A 166 -17.30 5.16 -11.94
CA THR A 166 -17.38 6.55 -12.36
C THR A 166 -18.55 6.71 -13.31
N ALA A 167 -19.46 7.62 -12.98
CA ALA A 167 -20.54 8.05 -13.84
C ALA A 167 -20.34 9.52 -14.16
N SER A 168 -20.40 9.88 -15.44
CA SER A 168 -20.25 11.27 -15.88
C SER A 168 -21.25 11.62 -16.96
N ILE A 169 -21.72 12.86 -16.93
CA ILE A 169 -22.53 13.46 -17.99
C ILE A 169 -21.81 14.68 -18.55
N SER A 170 -21.75 14.76 -19.88
CA SER A 170 -21.15 15.89 -20.59
C SER A 170 -22.00 16.31 -21.77
N GLY A 171 -21.93 17.59 -22.12
CA GLY A 171 -22.64 18.12 -23.27
C GLY A 171 -22.45 19.62 -23.41
N GLY A 172 -22.88 20.16 -24.54
CA GLY A 172 -22.79 21.59 -24.76
C GLY A 172 -23.44 22.06 -26.04
N SER A 173 -23.85 23.32 -26.03
CA SER A 173 -24.36 24.10 -27.16
C SER A 173 -23.45 25.32 -27.34
N GLU A 174 -23.68 26.13 -28.38
CA GLU A 174 -22.91 27.35 -28.64
C GLU A 174 -22.90 28.36 -27.47
N LYS A 175 -23.86 28.24 -26.54
CA LYS A 175 -24.03 29.17 -25.40
C LYS A 175 -23.74 28.56 -24.04
N VAL A 176 -23.82 27.25 -23.89
CA VAL A 176 -23.75 26.57 -22.58
C VAL A 176 -23.03 25.25 -22.73
N ASN A 177 -21.98 25.05 -21.95
CA ASN A 177 -21.25 23.79 -21.81
C ASN A 177 -21.40 23.29 -20.37
N TYR A 178 -21.53 21.98 -20.20
CA TYR A 178 -21.63 21.37 -18.88
C TYR A 178 -20.90 20.03 -18.81
N TYR A 179 -20.33 19.76 -17.65
CA TYR A 179 -19.72 18.50 -17.28
C TYR A 179 -20.02 18.24 -15.81
N SER A 180 -20.40 17.02 -15.47
CA SER A 180 -20.56 16.60 -14.07
C SER A 180 -20.23 15.12 -13.94
N SER A 181 -19.51 14.77 -12.90
CA SER A 181 -19.05 13.41 -12.61
C SER A 181 -19.31 13.05 -11.15
N ILE A 182 -19.53 11.76 -10.90
CA ILE A 182 -19.54 11.17 -9.57
C ILE A 182 -18.74 9.89 -9.61
N SER A 183 -17.95 9.69 -8.56
CA SER A 183 -16.91 8.67 -8.54
C SER A 183 -16.85 8.02 -7.17
N TYR A 184 -16.84 6.69 -7.16
CA TYR A 184 -16.67 5.88 -5.96
C TYR A 184 -15.43 5.01 -6.16
N PHE A 185 -14.52 5.07 -5.19
CA PHE A 185 -13.31 4.28 -5.16
C PHE A 185 -13.23 3.56 -3.82
N SER A 186 -12.97 2.26 -3.86
CA SER A 186 -12.78 1.43 -2.68
C SER A 186 -11.67 0.43 -2.96
N GLN A 187 -10.70 0.38 -2.07
CA GLN A 187 -9.59 -0.55 -2.12
C GLN A 187 -9.45 -1.19 -0.76
N VAL A 188 -9.33 -2.51 -0.73
CA VAL A 188 -8.96 -3.22 0.50
C VAL A 188 -7.45 -3.12 0.67
N GLY A 189 -7.00 -2.78 1.87
CA GLY A 189 -5.57 -2.73 2.20
C GLY A 189 -4.91 -4.12 2.11
N MET A 190 -3.59 -4.12 1.92
CA MET A 190 -2.79 -5.34 2.03
C MET A 190 -2.82 -5.96 3.46
N PRO A 191 -2.79 -5.19 4.56
CA PRO A 191 -2.79 -5.76 5.91
C PRO A 191 -4.13 -6.40 6.28
N ARG A 192 -4.13 -7.64 6.78
CA ARG A 192 -5.32 -8.45 7.05
C ARG A 192 -6.23 -7.87 8.16
N HIS A 193 -5.65 -7.18 9.13
CA HIS A 193 -6.33 -6.70 10.35
C HIS A 193 -6.41 -5.16 10.47
N PHE A 194 -6.01 -4.42 9.44
CA PHE A 194 -6.08 -2.97 9.42
C PHE A 194 -6.85 -2.51 8.19
N ASP A 195 -7.84 -1.66 8.42
CA ASP A 195 -8.50 -0.90 7.36
C ASP A 195 -7.81 0.47 7.27
N GLU A 196 -7.10 0.70 6.17
CA GLU A 196 -6.57 2.01 5.76
C GLU A 196 -7.40 2.57 4.59
#